data_AF-A0A1N6GTJ5-F1
#
_entry.id   AF-A0A1N6GTJ5-F1
#
_cell.length_a   1.000
_cell.length_b   1.000
_cell.length_c   1.000
_cell.angle_alpha   90.00
_cell.angle_beta   90.00
_cell.angle_gamma   90.00
#
_symmetry.space_group_name_H-M   'P 1'
#
loop_
_entity.id
_entity.type
_entity.pdbx_description
1 polymer ?
#
loop_
_entity_poly.entity_id
_entity_poly.type
_entity_poly.pdbx_seq_one_letter_code
_entity_poly.pdbx_strand_id
1 'polypeptide(L)'
;MAWSYRKRIKIIPGVHLNFSKSGISTSIGVKGASLNFKSSGTRLNTNVLGFSNSYDLSGRSSQRRHPQSYPNPQPTYKELSDNIFSADLHEITSQNMMGIKESILVAQQQKAELQADLRKMKTALGYSKTKKIASYLFIYGLINKTVVPKINEDINAQKEAIKETQIVIDNSAVNIDIQFDDPTKKKFDRLYNAFKNLSASHRIWDITGAHYQDRVATRSSASTVVNRRDAKFGFRSLPIIKSNYEALYFQNINGADLYFYPTFVLMYTNNQNFALVGIDELSLIFSSVSFTETSSVPRDSKIIRKTWAKVNKNGTPDKRFKSNYQIPVVQYGRLKFSNSTGLNEEYQISNFEATEAFGNAFLEYRSACKVL
;
A
#
# COMPACT_ATOMS: atom_id res chain seq x y z
N MET A 1 33.69 21.83 -5.85
CA MET A 1 33.17 21.06 -4.70
C MET A 1 31.72 20.70 -4.97
N ALA A 2 31.43 19.45 -5.35
CA ALA A 2 30.06 19.02 -5.60
C ALA A 2 29.42 18.55 -4.28
N TRP A 3 28.52 19.35 -3.71
CA TRP A 3 27.70 18.90 -2.59
C TRP A 3 26.75 17.80 -3.08
N SER A 4 27.09 16.55 -2.77
CA SER A 4 26.23 15.40 -2.94
C SER A 4 25.15 15.44 -1.85
N TYR A 5 23.99 16.01 -2.17
CA TYR A 5 22.82 15.93 -1.30
C TYR A 5 22.28 14.49 -1.31
N ARG A 6 22.64 13.70 -0.30
CA ARG A 6 22.13 12.33 -0.12
C ARG A 6 20.88 12.38 0.74
N LYS A 7 19.71 12.17 0.14
CA LYS A 7 18.46 12.00 0.89
C LYS A 7 18.45 10.60 1.51
N ARG A 8 18.49 10.55 2.84
CA ARG A 8 18.47 9.32 3.64
C ARG A 8 17.33 9.38 4.64
N ILE A 9 16.34 8.50 4.49
CA ILE A 9 15.23 8.34 5.41
C ILE A 9 15.58 7.25 6.42
N LYS A 10 15.52 7.56 7.71
CA LYS A 10 15.63 6.53 8.77
C LYS A 10 14.26 5.91 8.97
N ILE A 11 14.18 4.59 8.94
CA ILE A 11 12.93 3.83 9.09
C ILE A 11 12.85 3.20 10.48
N ILE A 12 13.94 2.55 10.88
CA ILE A 12 14.17 2.04 12.25
C ILE A 12 15.67 2.17 12.57
N PRO A 13 16.10 2.05 13.84
CA PRO A 13 17.52 1.99 14.17
C PRO A 13 18.26 0.94 13.32
N GLY A 14 19.27 1.36 12.58
CA GLY A 14 20.04 0.49 11.69
C GLY A 14 19.47 0.27 10.29
N VAL A 15 18.27 0.78 9.96
CA VAL A 15 17.69 0.66 8.60
C VAL A 15 17.35 2.00 7.98
N HIS A 16 17.87 2.21 6.77
CA HIS A 16 17.82 3.49 6.08
C HIS A 16 17.46 3.33 4.61
N LEU A 17 16.51 4.14 4.14
CA LEU A 17 16.17 4.32 2.74
C LEU A 17 17.04 5.43 2.15
N ASN A 18 17.75 5.16 1.05
CA ASN A 18 18.56 6.16 0.34
C ASN A 18 17.97 6.43 -1.04
N PHE A 19 17.89 7.71 -1.41
CA PHE A 19 17.44 8.16 -2.73
C PHE A 19 18.64 8.66 -3.52
N SER A 20 18.66 8.31 -4.81
CA SER A 20 19.71 8.67 -5.75
C SER A 20 19.16 8.66 -7.17
N LYS A 21 19.86 9.30 -8.12
CA LYS A 21 19.47 9.32 -9.54
C LYS A 21 19.24 7.93 -10.15
N SER A 22 19.87 6.91 -9.56
CA SER A 22 19.73 5.51 -9.96
C SER A 22 18.51 4.79 -9.34
N GLY A 23 17.71 5.47 -8.53
CA GLY A 23 16.54 4.93 -7.84
C GLY A 23 16.71 4.81 -6.32
N ILE A 24 15.77 4.09 -5.72
CA ILE A 24 15.67 3.90 -4.28
C ILE A 24 16.47 2.66 -3.84
N SER A 25 17.17 2.73 -2.70
CA SER A 25 17.88 1.61 -2.09
C SER A 25 17.69 1.54 -0.57
N THR A 26 17.68 0.35 0.01
CA THR A 26 17.58 0.16 1.47
C THR A 26 18.90 -0.35 2.03
N SER A 27 19.40 0.29 3.08
CA SER A 27 20.60 -0.09 3.82
C SER A 27 20.20 -0.63 5.19
N ILE A 28 20.60 -1.85 5.53
CA ILE A 28 20.39 -2.49 6.83
C ILE A 28 21.75 -2.77 7.47
N GLY A 29 21.98 -2.30 8.70
CA GLY A 29 23.12 -2.70 9.51
C GLY A 29 23.57 -1.66 10.52
N VAL A 30 24.57 -2.03 11.28
CA VAL A 30 25.17 -1.21 12.34
C VAL A 30 26.45 -0.54 11.83
N LYS A 31 26.97 0.43 12.58
CA LYS A 31 28.21 1.12 12.24
C LYS A 31 29.36 0.09 12.19
N GLY A 32 29.85 -0.19 10.98
CA GLY A 32 30.94 -1.15 10.73
C GLY A 32 30.54 -2.37 9.88
N ALA A 33 29.25 -2.68 9.75
CA ALA A 33 28.77 -3.72 8.83
C ALA A 33 27.33 -3.42 8.38
N SER A 34 27.14 -3.30 7.06
CA SER A 34 25.83 -2.97 6.47
C SER A 34 25.59 -3.68 5.14
N LEU A 35 24.35 -4.09 4.90
CA LEU A 35 23.84 -4.60 3.63
C LEU A 35 23.06 -3.51 2.91
N ASN A 36 23.33 -3.29 1.63
CA ASN A 36 22.62 -2.36 0.76
C ASN A 36 21.86 -3.13 -0.33
N PHE A 37 20.55 -3.03 -0.33
CA PHE A 37 19.63 -3.59 -1.31
C PHE A 37 19.24 -2.51 -2.33
N LYS A 38 19.51 -2.76 -3.60
CA LYS A 38 19.14 -1.89 -4.73
C LYS A 38 18.56 -2.75 -5.85
N SER A 39 17.85 -2.15 -6.79
CA SER A 39 17.31 -2.86 -7.97
C SER A 39 18.39 -3.57 -8.81
N SER A 40 19.64 -3.09 -8.76
CA SER A 40 20.79 -3.72 -9.44
C SER A 40 21.53 -4.79 -8.61
N GLY A 41 21.02 -5.16 -7.43
CA GLY A 41 21.59 -6.21 -6.59
C GLY A 41 21.91 -5.82 -5.15
N THR A 42 22.57 -6.71 -4.41
CA THR A 42 22.84 -6.54 -2.97
C THR A 42 24.33 -6.36 -2.70
N ARG A 43 24.71 -5.36 -1.91
CA ARG A 43 26.09 -5.12 -1.44
C ARG A 43 26.26 -5.32 0.04
N LEU A 44 27.37 -5.90 0.45
CA LEU A 44 27.85 -5.90 1.82
C LEU A 44 28.99 -4.90 1.95
N ASN A 45 28.85 -3.91 2.84
CA ASN A 45 29.92 -3.02 3.23
C ASN A 45 30.38 -3.35 4.65
N THR A 46 31.68 -3.52 4.84
CA THR A 46 32.32 -3.65 6.15
C THR A 46 33.29 -2.51 6.35
N ASN A 47 33.30 -1.93 7.54
CA ASN A 47 34.23 -0.87 7.91
C ASN A 47 34.82 -1.18 9.28
N VAL A 48 36.10 -1.49 9.31
CA VAL A 48 36.84 -1.83 10.53
C VAL A 48 38.04 -0.89 10.62
N LEU A 49 38.10 -0.11 11.71
CA LEU A 49 39.26 0.74 12.03
C LEU A 49 39.69 1.70 10.90
N GLY A 50 38.74 2.20 10.10
CA GLY A 50 39.00 3.12 9.00
C GLY A 50 39.22 2.46 7.64
N PHE A 51 39.30 1.12 7.59
CA PHE A 51 39.34 0.36 6.34
C PHE A 51 37.93 -0.06 5.93
N SER A 52 37.45 0.47 4.79
CA SER A 52 36.16 0.10 4.22
C SER A 52 36.34 -0.91 3.07
N ASN A 53 35.70 -2.07 3.19
CA ASN A 53 35.54 -3.04 2.12
C ASN A 53 34.08 -3.12 1.66
N SER A 54 33.86 -3.27 0.36
CA SER A 54 32.52 -3.46 -0.21
C SER A 54 32.52 -4.64 -1.16
N TYR A 55 31.62 -5.60 -0.95
CA TYR A 55 31.47 -6.81 -1.75
C TYR A 55 30.06 -6.85 -2.36
N ASP A 56 29.95 -7.08 -3.66
CA ASP A 56 28.68 -7.35 -4.34
C ASP A 56 28.29 -8.82 -4.07
N LEU A 57 27.19 -9.06 -3.35
CA LEU A 57 26.67 -10.39 -3.02
C LEU A 57 25.80 -10.98 -4.15
N SER A 58 25.18 -10.12 -4.96
CA SER A 58 24.51 -10.55 -6.18
C SER A 58 25.55 -10.76 -7.27
N GLY A 59 25.88 -12.02 -7.56
CA GLY A 59 26.75 -12.38 -8.67
C GLY A 59 26.24 -11.75 -9.98
N ARG A 60 27.14 -11.17 -10.77
CA ARG A 60 26.86 -10.77 -12.15
C ARG A 60 26.34 -11.99 -12.92
N SER A 61 25.03 -12.14 -13.07
CA SER A 61 24.52 -12.75 -14.29
C SER A 61 24.57 -11.65 -15.35
N SER A 62 25.70 -11.60 -16.05
CA SER A 62 25.73 -10.97 -17.36
C SER A 62 24.82 -11.77 -18.28
N GLN A 63 23.51 -11.53 -18.22
CA GLN A 63 22.64 -11.83 -19.35
C GLN A 63 23.15 -10.96 -20.49
N ARG A 64 23.88 -11.61 -21.41
CA ARG A 64 24.20 -11.07 -22.72
C ARG A 64 22.92 -10.42 -23.26
N ARG A 65 22.99 -9.12 -23.55
CA ARG A 65 22.01 -8.49 -24.42
C ARG A 65 22.09 -9.22 -25.76
N HIS A 66 21.21 -10.19 -25.97
CA HIS A 66 20.94 -10.69 -27.30
C HIS A 66 20.36 -9.51 -28.09
N PRO A 67 20.86 -9.21 -29.30
CA PRO A 67 20.19 -8.27 -30.19
C PRO A 67 18.75 -8.77 -30.39
N GLN A 68 17.77 -7.96 -30.00
CA GLN A 68 16.38 -8.23 -30.32
C GLN A 68 16.23 -8.16 -31.85
N SER A 69 16.12 -9.31 -32.51
CA SER A 69 15.44 -9.39 -33.80
C SER A 69 13.98 -8.99 -33.56
N TYR A 70 13.56 -7.88 -34.15
CA TYR A 70 12.17 -7.45 -34.15
C TYR A 70 11.28 -8.55 -34.76
N PRO A 71 10.35 -9.17 -34.02
CA PRO A 71 9.29 -9.93 -34.64
C PRO A 71 8.27 -8.94 -35.22
N ASN A 72 7.85 -9.21 -36.46
CA ASN A 72 6.71 -8.56 -37.09
C ASN A 72 5.53 -8.46 -36.11
N PRO A 73 4.81 -7.31 -36.04
CA PRO A 73 3.63 -7.20 -35.20
C PRO A 73 2.50 -8.05 -35.80
N GLN A 74 2.36 -9.29 -35.32
CA GLN A 74 1.08 -9.97 -35.40
C GLN A 74 0.16 -9.44 -34.30
N PRO A 75 -1.12 -9.16 -34.59
CA PRO A 75 -2.08 -8.72 -33.58
C PRO A 75 -2.27 -9.85 -32.56
N THR A 76 -1.63 -9.73 -31.41
CA THR A 76 -1.88 -10.59 -30.26
C THR A 76 -3.21 -10.16 -29.66
N TYR A 77 -4.26 -10.92 -29.94
CA TYR A 77 -5.47 -10.89 -29.10
C TYR A 77 -5.02 -11.39 -27.73
N LYS A 78 -4.74 -10.47 -26.81
CA LYS A 78 -4.69 -10.81 -25.39
C LYS A 78 -6.06 -11.37 -25.05
N GLU A 79 -6.12 -12.66 -24.73
CA GLU A 79 -7.17 -13.17 -23.86
C GLU A 79 -7.18 -12.26 -22.62
N LEU A 80 -8.23 -11.47 -22.49
CA LEU A 80 -8.51 -10.78 -21.24
C LEU A 80 -8.70 -11.89 -20.22
N SER A 81 -7.81 -11.98 -19.24
CA SER A 81 -8.04 -12.85 -18.09
C SER A 81 -9.36 -12.43 -17.46
N ASP A 82 -10.20 -13.41 -17.18
CA ASP A 82 -11.54 -13.21 -16.63
C ASP A 82 -11.56 -12.32 -15.38
N ASN A 83 -10.46 -12.31 -14.62
CA ASN A 83 -10.31 -11.49 -13.43
C ASN A 83 -9.05 -10.61 -13.47
N ILE A 84 -9.12 -9.47 -12.79
CA ILE A 84 -8.00 -8.54 -12.57
C ILE A 84 -7.54 -8.74 -11.12
N PHE A 85 -6.41 -9.41 -10.94
CA PHE A 85 -5.80 -9.65 -9.64
C PHE A 85 -4.31 -9.32 -9.69
N SER A 86 -3.78 -8.90 -8.54
CA SER A 86 -2.35 -8.92 -8.28
C SER A 86 -1.85 -10.34 -7.99
N ALA A 87 -0.55 -10.58 -8.21
CA ALA A 87 0.13 -11.82 -7.82
C ALA A 87 0.20 -12.01 -6.29
N ASP A 88 0.84 -13.09 -5.81
CA ASP A 88 1.02 -13.31 -4.37
C ASP A 88 1.85 -12.17 -3.73
N LEU A 89 1.43 -11.71 -2.55
CA LEU A 89 2.09 -10.62 -1.81
C LEU A 89 3.56 -10.92 -1.47
N HIS A 90 3.94 -12.19 -1.35
CA HIS A 90 5.33 -12.57 -1.13
C HIS A 90 6.21 -12.29 -2.35
N GLU A 91 5.66 -12.37 -3.57
CA GLU A 91 6.38 -12.18 -4.83
C GLU A 91 6.39 -10.72 -5.31
N ILE A 92 5.41 -9.91 -4.87
CA ILE A 92 5.26 -8.52 -5.33
C ILE A 92 6.32 -7.57 -4.74
N THR A 93 6.97 -7.93 -3.63
CA THR A 93 7.88 -7.00 -2.93
C THR A 93 9.08 -6.61 -3.81
N SER A 94 9.23 -5.31 -4.07
CA SER A 94 10.38 -4.77 -4.81
C SER A 94 11.69 -5.09 -4.11
N GLN A 95 12.73 -5.44 -4.86
CA GLN A 95 14.03 -5.85 -4.30
C GLN A 95 14.66 -4.78 -3.40
N ASN A 96 14.53 -3.52 -3.78
CA ASN A 96 15.01 -2.39 -2.98
C ASN A 96 14.21 -2.14 -1.70
N MET A 97 13.04 -2.76 -1.53
CA MET A 97 12.17 -2.65 -0.35
C MET A 97 12.27 -3.85 0.60
N MET A 98 13.01 -4.91 0.21
CA MET A 98 13.15 -6.13 1.02
C MET A 98 13.62 -5.83 2.44
N GLY A 99 14.59 -4.93 2.60
CA GLY A 99 15.08 -4.56 3.92
C GLY A 99 14.05 -3.88 4.83
N ILE A 100 13.11 -3.15 4.22
CA ILE A 100 12.01 -2.53 4.94
C ILE A 100 11.00 -3.60 5.35
N LYS A 101 10.70 -4.54 4.45
CA LYS A 101 9.81 -5.67 4.75
C LYS A 101 10.31 -6.46 5.95
N GLU A 102 11.58 -6.85 5.96
CA GLU A 102 12.19 -7.56 7.09
C GLU A 102 12.12 -6.75 8.39
N SER A 103 12.39 -5.45 8.32
CA SER A 103 12.31 -4.55 9.48
C SER A 103 10.91 -4.50 10.09
N ILE A 104 9.90 -4.42 9.22
CA ILE A 104 8.49 -4.41 9.62
C ILE A 104 8.11 -5.76 10.26
N LEU A 105 8.52 -6.88 9.66
CA LEU A 105 8.26 -8.23 10.19
C LEU A 105 8.88 -8.43 11.58
N VAL A 106 10.15 -8.03 11.77
CA VAL A 106 10.82 -8.12 13.07
C VAL A 106 10.12 -7.26 14.12
N ALA A 107 9.75 -6.02 13.76
CA ALA A 107 9.03 -5.12 14.67
C ALA A 107 7.66 -5.69 15.10
N GLN A 108 6.95 -6.36 14.18
CA GLN A 108 5.69 -7.03 14.50
C GLN A 108 5.88 -8.22 15.42
N GLN A 109 6.91 -9.03 15.19
CA GLN A 109 7.21 -10.17 16.05
C GLN A 109 7.50 -9.70 17.47
N GLN A 110 8.37 -8.69 17.63
CA GLN A 110 8.67 -8.09 18.94
C GLN A 110 7.40 -7.54 19.61
N LYS A 111 6.52 -6.88 18.84
CA LYS A 111 5.25 -6.38 19.36
C LYS A 111 4.33 -7.51 19.82
N ALA A 112 4.27 -8.62 19.10
CA ALA A 112 3.48 -9.79 19.46
C ALA A 112 3.99 -10.45 20.76
N GLU A 113 5.31 -10.55 20.92
CA GLU A 113 5.95 -11.05 22.14
C GLU A 113 5.61 -10.16 23.35
N LEU A 114 5.77 -8.84 23.23
CA LEU A 114 5.40 -7.88 24.28
C LEU A 114 3.91 -7.95 24.64
N GLN A 115 3.03 -8.15 23.66
CA GLN A 115 1.61 -8.35 23.91
C GLN A 115 1.32 -9.64 24.67
N ALA A 116 2.06 -10.71 24.40
CA ALA A 116 1.94 -11.98 25.13
C ALA A 116 2.40 -11.81 26.58
N ASP A 117 3.50 -11.09 26.82
CA ASP A 117 3.99 -10.81 28.17
C ASP A 117 3.06 -9.89 28.95
N LEU A 118 2.48 -8.87 28.31
CA LEU A 118 1.46 -8.03 28.91
C LEU A 118 0.24 -8.86 29.38
N ARG A 119 -0.18 -9.88 28.60
CA ARG A 119 -1.24 -10.81 29.03
C ARG A 119 -0.82 -11.58 30.29
N LYS A 120 0.40 -12.12 30.35
CA LYS A 120 0.92 -12.83 31.55
C LYS A 120 0.95 -11.90 32.77
N MET A 121 1.41 -10.66 32.61
CA MET A 121 1.45 -9.66 33.69
C MET A 121 0.05 -9.31 34.20
N LYS A 122 -0.95 -9.16 33.32
CA LYS A 122 -2.35 -8.95 33.71
C LYS A 122 -2.90 -10.13 34.51
N THR A 123 -2.59 -11.36 34.12
CA THR A 123 -2.98 -12.57 34.86
C THR A 123 -2.30 -12.62 36.23
N ALA A 124 -1.00 -12.31 36.31
CA ALA A 124 -0.26 -12.24 37.57
C ALA A 124 -0.85 -11.18 38.52
N LEU A 125 -1.23 -10.00 37.99
CA LEU A 125 -1.92 -8.96 38.76
C LEU A 125 -3.27 -9.42 39.29
N GLY A 126 -4.03 -10.19 38.49
CA GLY A 126 -5.26 -10.83 38.95
C GLY A 126 -5.00 -11.75 40.15
N TYR A 127 -3.96 -12.58 40.07
CA TYR A 127 -3.57 -13.49 41.15
C TYR A 127 -3.06 -12.77 42.41
N SER A 128 -2.30 -11.69 42.28
CA SER A 128 -1.89 -10.86 43.42
C SER A 128 -3.09 -10.20 44.12
N LYS A 129 -4.09 -9.75 43.34
CA LYS A 129 -5.34 -9.20 43.89
C LYS A 129 -6.16 -10.27 44.62
N THR A 130 -6.28 -11.48 44.07
CA THR A 130 -7.00 -12.57 44.76
C THR A 130 -6.27 -13.03 46.01
N LYS A 131 -4.92 -13.10 45.99
CA LYS A 131 -4.09 -13.32 47.19
C LYS A 131 -4.35 -12.27 48.27
N LYS A 132 -4.47 -11.00 47.90
CA LYS A 132 -4.83 -9.92 48.83
C LYS A 132 -6.19 -10.18 49.47
N ILE A 133 -7.22 -10.49 48.67
CA ILE A 133 -8.57 -10.79 49.17
C ILE A 133 -8.54 -12.01 50.11
N ALA A 134 -7.88 -13.09 49.70
CA ALA A 134 -7.73 -14.30 50.51
C ALA A 134 -6.99 -14.03 51.83
N SER A 135 -5.96 -13.17 51.82
CA SER A 135 -5.23 -12.81 53.05
C SER A 135 -6.12 -12.15 54.11
N TYR A 136 -7.12 -11.37 53.68
CA TYR A 136 -8.12 -10.80 54.58
C TYR A 136 -9.19 -11.82 54.99
N LEU A 137 -9.68 -12.64 54.05
CA LEU A 137 -10.71 -13.65 54.32
C LEU A 137 -10.25 -14.74 55.30
N PHE A 138 -8.96 -15.13 55.27
CA PHE A 138 -8.40 -16.14 56.17
C PHE A 138 -7.78 -15.57 57.46
N ILE A 139 -7.95 -14.27 57.76
CA ILE A 139 -7.40 -13.58 58.94
C ILE A 139 -5.84 -13.59 59.00
N TYR A 140 -5.17 -14.29 58.11
CA TYR A 140 -3.71 -14.38 57.99
C TYR A 140 -3.04 -13.01 57.80
N GLY A 141 -3.67 -12.12 57.02
CA GLY A 141 -3.22 -10.74 56.83
C GLY A 141 -3.46 -9.81 58.03
N LEU A 142 -4.38 -10.17 58.94
CA LEU A 142 -4.62 -9.46 60.21
C LEU A 142 -3.61 -9.89 61.30
N ILE A 143 -3.18 -11.15 61.28
CA ILE A 143 -2.19 -11.70 62.22
C ILE A 143 -0.77 -11.27 61.81
N ASN A 144 -0.43 -11.32 60.52
CA ASN A 144 0.89 -10.92 60.02
C ASN A 144 0.83 -9.57 59.28
N LYS A 145 1.12 -8.49 60.01
CA LYS A 145 1.04 -7.10 59.53
C LYS A 145 1.97 -6.78 58.35
N THR A 146 2.94 -7.64 58.02
CA THR A 146 3.91 -7.41 56.93
C THR A 146 3.47 -7.96 55.57
N VAL A 147 2.46 -8.84 55.52
CA VAL A 147 2.04 -9.54 54.30
C VAL A 147 1.27 -8.62 53.35
N VAL A 148 0.32 -7.85 53.87
CA VAL A 148 -0.52 -6.94 53.08
C VAL A 148 0.28 -5.80 52.44
N PRO A 149 1.21 -5.11 53.15
CA PRO A 149 2.07 -4.09 52.54
C PRO A 149 2.90 -4.63 51.36
N LYS A 150 3.55 -5.79 51.51
CA LYS A 150 4.31 -6.44 50.43
C LYS A 150 3.44 -6.75 49.21
N ILE A 151 2.24 -7.30 49.43
CA ILE A 151 1.29 -7.55 48.32
C ILE A 151 0.87 -6.23 47.64
N ASN A 152 0.72 -5.13 48.37
CA ASN A 152 0.42 -3.83 47.79
C ASN A 152 1.59 -3.27 46.97
N GLU A 153 2.83 -3.40 47.46
CA GLU A 153 4.05 -3.05 46.71
C GLU A 153 4.13 -3.85 45.41
N ASP A 154 3.94 -5.17 45.47
CA ASP A 154 3.92 -6.04 44.29
C ASP A 154 2.82 -5.63 43.30
N ILE A 155 1.61 -5.33 43.78
CA ILE A 155 0.49 -4.87 42.93
C ILE A 155 0.82 -3.53 42.27
N ASN A 156 1.46 -2.61 42.98
CA ASN A 156 1.84 -1.31 42.44
C ASN A 156 2.96 -1.45 41.40
N ALA A 157 4.00 -2.21 41.69
CA ALA A 157 5.07 -2.52 40.76
C ALA A 157 4.55 -3.21 39.49
N GLN A 158 3.62 -4.17 39.62
CA GLN A 158 2.98 -4.82 38.48
C GLN A 158 2.13 -3.83 37.65
N LYS A 159 1.42 -2.88 38.27
CA LYS A 159 0.66 -1.84 37.56
C LYS A 159 1.60 -0.90 36.78
N GLU A 160 2.69 -0.48 37.41
CA GLU A 160 3.69 0.38 36.76
C GLU A 160 4.33 -0.34 35.58
N ALA A 161 4.77 -1.58 35.76
CA ALA A 161 5.37 -2.37 34.70
C ALA A 161 4.37 -2.64 33.54
N ILE A 162 3.08 -2.86 33.82
CA ILE A 162 2.03 -2.96 32.77
C ILE A 162 1.90 -1.64 32.01
N LYS A 163 1.92 -0.50 32.71
CA LYS A 163 1.82 0.83 32.10
C LYS A 163 3.03 1.10 31.20
N GLU A 164 4.24 0.80 31.67
CA GLU A 164 5.47 0.93 30.89
C GLU A 164 5.45 0.02 29.65
N THR A 165 5.09 -1.25 29.82
CA THR A 165 4.99 -2.20 28.71
C THR A 165 3.98 -1.74 27.66
N GLN A 166 2.84 -1.17 28.09
CA GLN A 166 1.85 -0.60 27.17
C GLN A 166 2.43 0.58 26.37
N ILE A 167 3.16 1.49 27.05
CA ILE A 167 3.85 2.61 26.40
C ILE A 167 4.87 2.09 25.37
N VAL A 168 5.61 1.03 25.68
CA VAL A 168 6.56 0.41 24.75
C VAL A 168 5.81 -0.16 23.54
N ILE A 169 4.75 -0.94 23.73
CA ILE A 169 3.93 -1.53 22.64
C ILE A 169 3.35 -0.44 21.72
N ASP A 170 2.89 0.67 22.30
CA ASP A 170 2.32 1.79 21.56
C ASP A 170 3.41 2.56 20.76
N ASN A 171 4.66 2.48 21.21
CA ASN A 171 5.82 3.06 20.55
C ASN A 171 6.59 2.11 19.63
N SER A 172 6.33 0.79 19.69
CA SER A 172 6.87 -0.24 18.81
C SER A 172 6.22 -0.21 17.43
N ALA A 173 6.30 0.93 16.75
CA ALA A 173 5.91 1.12 15.37
C ALA A 173 7.13 1.56 14.54
N VAL A 174 7.11 1.24 13.25
CA VAL A 174 8.14 1.63 12.31
C VAL A 174 7.99 3.13 12.02
N ASN A 175 8.98 3.93 12.41
CA ASN A 175 8.96 5.39 12.28
C ASN A 175 9.59 5.82 10.95
N ILE A 176 8.76 6.20 9.99
CA ILE A 176 9.19 6.65 8.67
C ILE A 176 9.21 8.18 8.66
N ASP A 177 10.40 8.75 8.80
CA ASP A 177 10.59 10.21 8.70
C ASP A 177 10.97 10.61 7.27
N ILE A 178 9.98 11.01 6.47
CA ILE A 178 10.21 11.45 5.10
C ILE A 178 10.65 12.91 5.07
N GLN A 179 11.87 13.15 4.58
CA GLN A 179 12.41 14.48 4.34
C GLN A 179 12.47 14.77 2.84
N PHE A 180 11.65 15.73 2.40
CA PHE A 180 11.65 16.23 1.05
C PHE A 180 12.54 17.47 0.92
N ASP A 181 13.09 17.68 -0.28
CA ASP A 181 13.51 19.01 -0.69
C ASP A 181 12.28 19.82 -1.13
N ASP A 182 12.39 21.14 -1.13
CA ASP A 182 11.28 22.03 -1.51
C ASP A 182 10.62 21.70 -2.86
N PRO A 183 11.36 21.39 -3.96
CA PRO A 183 10.72 21.08 -5.23
C PRO A 183 9.94 19.76 -5.21
N THR A 184 10.46 18.68 -4.59
CA THR A 184 9.70 17.42 -4.50
C THR A 184 8.54 17.54 -3.53
N LYS A 185 8.69 18.30 -2.43
CA LYS A 185 7.60 18.56 -1.49
C LYS A 185 6.41 19.21 -2.20
N LYS A 186 6.63 20.27 -2.98
CA LYS A 186 5.55 20.93 -3.74
C LYS A 186 4.83 19.99 -4.71
N LYS A 187 5.55 19.07 -5.35
CA LYS A 187 4.95 18.06 -6.24
C LYS A 187 4.15 17.02 -5.47
N PHE A 188 4.66 16.58 -4.32
CA PHE A 188 3.93 15.67 -3.44
C PHE A 188 2.67 16.33 -2.87
N ASP A 189 2.73 17.59 -2.44
CA ASP A 189 1.58 18.34 -1.94
C ASP A 189 0.49 18.48 -3.03
N ARG A 190 0.88 18.67 -4.30
CA ARG A 190 -0.08 18.63 -5.43
C ARG A 190 -0.73 17.27 -5.58
N LEU A 191 0.05 16.18 -5.52
CA LEU A 191 -0.48 14.82 -5.57
C LEU A 191 -1.45 14.55 -4.40
N TYR A 192 -1.09 14.95 -3.19
CA TYR A 192 -1.90 14.79 -1.99
C TYR A 192 -3.25 15.53 -2.11
N ASN A 193 -3.23 16.77 -2.59
CA ASN A 193 -4.45 17.55 -2.82
C ASN A 193 -5.31 17.00 -3.97
N ALA A 194 -4.68 16.54 -5.06
CA ALA A 194 -5.39 15.90 -6.16
C ALA A 194 -6.07 14.59 -5.71
N PHE A 195 -5.39 13.81 -4.87
CA PHE A 195 -5.97 12.62 -4.27
C PHE A 195 -7.11 12.94 -3.31
N LYS A 196 -7.02 14.02 -2.52
CA LYS A 196 -8.13 14.49 -1.68
C LYS A 196 -9.39 14.71 -2.52
N ASN A 197 -9.26 15.41 -3.65
CA ASN A 197 -10.38 15.63 -4.57
C ASN A 197 -10.89 14.33 -5.20
N LEU A 198 -9.97 13.45 -5.62
CA LEU A 198 -10.32 12.12 -6.16
C LEU A 198 -11.13 11.30 -5.16
N SER A 199 -10.70 11.28 -3.89
CA SER A 199 -11.37 10.52 -2.82
C SER A 199 -12.76 11.03 -2.47
N ALA A 200 -13.07 12.27 -2.84
CA ALA A 200 -14.37 12.91 -2.65
C ALA A 200 -15.36 12.66 -3.80
N SER A 201 -14.97 11.87 -4.81
CA SER A 201 -15.86 11.49 -5.92
C SER A 201 -17.08 10.72 -5.39
N HIS A 202 -18.24 10.94 -6.01
CA HIS A 202 -19.50 10.37 -5.57
C HIS A 202 -19.51 8.83 -5.65
N ARG A 203 -18.85 8.25 -6.65
CA ARG A 203 -18.64 6.80 -6.75
C ARG A 203 -17.22 6.47 -7.19
N ILE A 204 -16.67 5.47 -6.53
CA ILE A 204 -15.39 4.85 -6.85
C ILE A 204 -15.67 3.35 -6.91
N TRP A 205 -15.21 2.73 -7.97
CA TRP A 205 -15.39 1.30 -8.20
C TRP A 205 -14.05 0.63 -8.38
N ASP A 206 -13.89 -0.49 -7.70
CA ASP A 206 -12.86 -1.48 -7.96
C ASP A 206 -13.33 -2.43 -9.08
N ILE A 207 -12.47 -2.64 -10.07
CA ILE A 207 -12.75 -3.44 -11.25
C ILE A 207 -12.12 -4.81 -11.10
N THR A 208 -12.94 -5.78 -10.68
CA THR A 208 -12.48 -7.13 -10.32
C THR A 208 -12.33 -8.06 -11.53
N GLY A 209 -12.89 -7.69 -12.67
CA GLY A 209 -12.84 -8.48 -13.90
C GLY A 209 -13.49 -7.78 -15.08
N ALA A 210 -13.10 -8.15 -16.29
CA ALA A 210 -13.66 -7.60 -17.52
C ALA A 210 -13.67 -8.67 -18.62
N HIS A 211 -14.84 -8.92 -19.20
CA HIS A 211 -15.02 -9.93 -20.23
C HIS A 211 -15.56 -9.32 -21.51
N TYR A 212 -15.10 -9.84 -22.65
CA TYR A 212 -15.67 -9.48 -23.94
C TYR A 212 -17.05 -10.12 -24.10
N GLN A 213 -17.99 -9.38 -24.67
CA GLN A 213 -19.32 -9.85 -25.02
C GLN A 213 -19.61 -9.59 -26.48
N ASP A 214 -20.16 -10.60 -27.17
CA ASP A 214 -20.67 -10.43 -28.52
C ASP A 214 -21.91 -9.51 -28.53
N ARG A 215 -21.67 -8.26 -28.96
CA ARG A 215 -22.69 -7.22 -29.11
C ARG A 215 -23.87 -7.67 -29.97
N VAL A 216 -23.62 -8.45 -31.02
CA VAL A 216 -24.63 -8.85 -32.00
C VAL A 216 -25.57 -9.89 -31.41
N ALA A 217 -25.02 -10.90 -30.73
CA ALA A 217 -25.79 -11.94 -30.06
C ALA A 217 -26.63 -11.35 -28.91
N THR A 218 -26.04 -10.51 -28.07
CA THR A 218 -26.72 -9.94 -26.88
C THR A 218 -27.58 -8.69 -27.19
N ARG A 219 -27.46 -8.12 -28.40
CA ARG A 219 -28.08 -6.84 -28.80
C ARG A 219 -27.69 -5.68 -27.87
N SER A 220 -26.45 -5.72 -27.40
CA SER A 220 -25.87 -4.74 -26.47
C SER A 220 -25.08 -3.66 -27.21
N SER A 221 -25.05 -2.45 -26.65
CA SER A 221 -24.23 -1.35 -27.18
C SER A 221 -22.77 -1.40 -26.70
N ALA A 222 -22.49 -2.15 -25.64
CA ALA A 222 -21.14 -2.32 -25.06
C ALA A 222 -20.55 -3.69 -25.44
N SER A 223 -19.24 -3.72 -25.77
CA SER A 223 -18.50 -4.96 -26.11
C SER A 223 -17.86 -5.61 -24.90
N THR A 224 -17.88 -4.93 -23.76
CA THR A 224 -17.15 -5.37 -22.57
C THR A 224 -18.10 -5.24 -21.39
N VAL A 225 -18.28 -6.35 -20.69
CA VAL A 225 -18.97 -6.38 -19.41
C VAL A 225 -17.91 -6.32 -18.33
N VAL A 226 -18.08 -5.38 -17.40
CA VAL A 226 -17.12 -5.11 -16.34
C VAL A 226 -17.74 -5.48 -15.01
N ASN A 227 -17.05 -6.32 -14.25
CA ASN A 227 -17.40 -6.61 -12.87
C ASN A 227 -16.82 -5.51 -11.99
N ARG A 228 -17.70 -4.66 -11.45
CA ARG A 228 -17.32 -3.53 -10.62
C ARG A 228 -17.94 -3.64 -9.23
N ARG A 229 -17.20 -3.27 -8.20
CA ARG A 229 -17.64 -3.25 -6.80
C ARG A 229 -17.38 -1.86 -6.22
N ASP A 230 -18.29 -1.36 -5.38
CA ASP A 230 -18.06 -0.08 -4.70
C ASP A 230 -16.79 -0.16 -3.83
N ALA A 231 -15.90 0.81 -3.99
CA ALA A 231 -14.66 0.93 -3.25
C ALA A 231 -14.57 2.31 -2.59
N LYS A 232 -13.70 2.44 -1.59
CA LYS A 232 -13.47 3.68 -0.87
C LYS A 232 -12.02 4.09 -0.93
N PHE A 233 -11.79 5.35 -1.25
CA PHE A 233 -10.49 5.98 -1.08
C PHE A 233 -10.51 6.89 0.15
N GLY A 234 -9.34 7.21 0.69
CA GLY A 234 -9.23 8.17 1.77
C GLY A 234 -7.81 8.27 2.30
N PHE A 235 -7.65 8.95 3.43
CA PHE A 235 -6.38 8.99 4.14
C PHE A 235 -6.46 8.04 5.33
N ARG A 236 -5.47 7.15 5.45
CA ARG A 236 -5.39 6.22 6.57
C ARG A 236 -3.95 6.09 7.06
N SER A 237 -3.82 5.88 8.36
CA SER A 237 -2.58 5.46 8.99
C SER A 237 -2.73 4.00 9.44
N LEU A 238 -1.62 3.27 9.40
CA LEU A 238 -1.55 1.92 9.94
C LEU A 238 -0.81 1.96 11.27
N PRO A 239 -1.26 1.25 12.33
CA PRO A 239 -0.57 1.22 13.62
C PRO A 239 0.88 0.73 13.56
N ILE A 240 1.24 0.06 12.47
CA ILE A 240 2.57 -0.47 12.22
C ILE A 240 3.55 0.56 11.67
N ILE A 241 3.05 1.61 11.01
CA ILE A 241 3.86 2.62 10.36
C ILE A 241 3.45 3.98 10.93
N LYS A 242 4.35 4.60 11.68
CA LYS A 242 4.25 5.99 12.08
C LYS A 242 4.99 6.83 11.05
N SER A 243 4.25 7.67 10.33
CA SER A 243 4.78 8.53 9.28
C SER A 243 4.31 9.96 9.53
N ASN A 244 5.12 10.94 9.12
CA ASN A 244 4.74 12.36 9.13
C ASN A 244 3.66 12.69 8.09
N TYR A 245 3.37 11.75 7.18
CA TYR A 245 2.29 11.83 6.20
C TYR A 245 1.33 10.64 6.35
N GLU A 246 0.02 10.90 6.30
CA GLU A 246 -0.99 9.85 6.17
C GLU A 246 -0.88 9.20 4.79
N ALA A 247 -1.13 7.90 4.71
CA ALA A 247 -1.08 7.18 3.44
C ALA A 247 -2.33 7.47 2.61
N LEU A 248 -2.13 7.62 1.29
CA LEU A 248 -3.25 7.64 0.34
C LEU A 248 -3.76 6.21 0.23
N TYR A 249 -4.96 5.97 0.77
CA TYR A 249 -5.56 4.65 0.89
C TYR A 249 -6.48 4.37 -0.28
N PHE A 250 -6.23 3.23 -0.94
CA PHE A 250 -7.09 2.66 -1.98
C PHE A 250 -7.60 1.32 -1.48
N GLN A 251 -8.91 1.22 -1.28
CA GLN A 251 -9.54 -0.05 -0.95
C GLN A 251 -9.47 -1.00 -2.14
N ASN A 252 -9.08 -2.24 -1.88
CA ASN A 252 -9.16 -3.34 -2.83
C ASN A 252 -10.18 -4.37 -2.32
N ILE A 253 -11.14 -4.75 -3.15
CA ILE A 253 -12.19 -5.70 -2.80
C ILE A 253 -11.73 -7.15 -2.97
N ASN A 254 -10.81 -7.37 -3.91
CA ASN A 254 -10.43 -8.71 -4.36
C ASN A 254 -8.97 -9.08 -4.00
N GLY A 255 -8.28 -8.19 -3.28
CA GLY A 255 -6.88 -8.33 -2.90
C GLY A 255 -6.51 -7.47 -1.69
N ALA A 256 -5.22 -7.16 -1.59
CA ALA A 256 -4.68 -6.34 -0.52
C ALA A 256 -4.95 -4.85 -0.75
N ASP A 257 -5.34 -4.15 0.30
CA ASP A 257 -5.51 -2.69 0.26
C ASP A 257 -4.18 -1.99 -0.01
N LEU A 258 -4.20 -0.90 -0.78
CA LEU A 258 -3.00 -0.16 -1.13
C LEU A 258 -2.87 1.10 -0.30
N TYR A 259 -1.74 1.25 0.37
CA TYR A 259 -1.36 2.41 1.18
C TYR A 259 -0.17 3.10 0.53
N PHE A 260 -0.43 4.19 -0.17
CA PHE A 260 0.60 4.97 -0.84
C PHE A 260 1.25 5.92 0.17
N TYR A 261 2.47 5.61 0.55
CA TYR A 261 3.36 6.56 1.21
C TYR A 261 4.17 7.31 0.14
N PRO A 262 4.80 8.44 0.48
CA PRO A 262 5.68 9.17 -0.42
C PRO A 262 6.65 8.31 -1.25
N THR A 263 7.21 7.27 -0.65
CA THR A 263 8.37 6.56 -1.20
C THR A 263 8.03 5.18 -1.74
N PHE A 264 7.00 4.55 -1.18
CA PHE A 264 6.58 3.21 -1.54
C PHE A 264 5.07 3.06 -1.36
N VAL A 265 4.52 2.04 -1.99
CA VAL A 265 3.16 1.55 -1.79
C VAL A 265 3.24 0.30 -0.94
N LEU A 266 2.52 0.29 0.17
CA LEU A 266 2.33 -0.90 0.99
C LEU A 266 1.01 -1.56 0.57
N MET A 267 1.08 -2.77 0.06
CA MET A 267 -0.08 -3.63 -0.15
C MET A 267 -0.28 -4.45 1.13
N TYR A 268 -1.39 -4.22 1.83
CA TYR A 268 -1.59 -4.74 3.18
C TYR A 268 -2.92 -5.49 3.31
N THR A 269 -2.83 -6.77 3.67
CA THR A 269 -3.99 -7.58 4.07
C THR A 269 -4.03 -7.73 5.58
N ASN A 270 -2.90 -8.14 6.18
CA ASN A 270 -2.74 -8.27 7.61
C ASN A 270 -1.27 -8.11 7.98
N ASN A 271 -0.96 -8.21 9.28
CA ASN A 271 0.40 -8.02 9.75
C ASN A 271 1.42 -8.97 9.10
N GLN A 272 1.08 -10.23 8.85
CA GLN A 272 2.03 -11.20 8.28
C GLN A 272 2.06 -11.16 6.74
N ASN A 273 0.96 -10.72 6.12
CA ASN A 273 0.76 -10.76 4.68
C ASN A 273 0.69 -9.34 4.12
N PHE A 274 1.85 -8.84 3.69
CA PHE A 274 1.98 -7.56 3.01
C PHE A 274 3.14 -7.55 2.00
N ALA A 275 3.06 -6.63 1.05
CA ALA A 275 4.09 -6.37 0.05
C ALA A 275 4.46 -4.88 0.01
N LEU A 276 5.69 -4.58 -0.39
CA LEU A 276 6.17 -3.21 -0.57
C LEU A 276 6.63 -2.99 -2.00
N VAL A 277 6.12 -1.95 -2.65
CA VAL A 277 6.47 -1.57 -4.01
C VAL A 277 7.04 -0.16 -4.03
N GLY A 278 8.22 0.05 -4.60
CA GLY A 278 8.78 1.39 -4.77
C GLY A 278 7.91 2.26 -5.69
N ILE A 279 7.74 3.55 -5.38
CA ILE A 279 6.96 4.47 -6.23
C ILE A 279 7.57 4.60 -7.63
N ASP A 280 8.88 4.43 -7.76
CA ASP A 280 9.61 4.49 -9.03
C ASP A 280 9.35 3.28 -9.95
N GLU A 281 8.95 2.14 -9.38
CA GLU A 281 8.61 0.90 -10.10
C GLU A 281 7.13 0.82 -10.49
N LEU A 282 6.28 1.67 -9.91
CA LEU A 282 4.85 1.68 -10.18
C LEU A 282 4.53 2.36 -11.52
N SER A 283 3.84 1.65 -12.40
CA SER A 283 3.20 2.18 -13.60
C SER A 283 1.77 2.64 -13.29
N LEU A 284 1.43 3.84 -13.72
CA LEU A 284 0.07 4.36 -13.67
C LEU A 284 -0.39 4.68 -15.10
N ILE A 285 -1.53 4.12 -15.49
CA ILE A 285 -2.27 4.50 -16.69
C ILE A 285 -3.57 5.14 -16.23
N PHE A 286 -3.87 6.33 -16.72
CA PHE A 286 -5.16 6.97 -16.53
C PHE A 286 -5.77 7.35 -17.87
N SER A 287 -7.09 7.19 -18.00
CA SER A 287 -7.81 7.46 -19.25
C SER A 287 -9.30 7.67 -19.01
N SER A 288 -10.00 8.20 -20.01
CA SER A 288 -11.45 8.28 -20.00
C SER A 288 -12.07 6.97 -20.51
N VAL A 289 -13.15 6.51 -19.88
CA VAL A 289 -13.96 5.37 -20.33
C VAL A 289 -15.40 5.81 -20.52
N SER A 290 -16.00 5.38 -21.63
CA SER A 290 -17.44 5.51 -21.87
C SER A 290 -18.17 4.30 -21.31
N PHE A 291 -19.07 4.51 -20.35
CA PHE A 291 -19.82 3.45 -19.69
C PHE A 291 -21.32 3.62 -19.92
N THR A 292 -22.04 2.54 -20.20
CA THR A 292 -23.50 2.55 -20.33
C THR A 292 -24.13 2.31 -18.96
N GLU A 293 -24.67 3.35 -18.32
CA GLU A 293 -25.17 3.26 -16.95
C GLU A 293 -26.66 2.91 -16.92
N THR A 294 -26.98 1.68 -16.57
CA THR A 294 -28.37 1.21 -16.40
C THR A 294 -28.96 1.60 -15.04
N SER A 295 -28.11 2.00 -14.08
CA SER A 295 -28.51 2.42 -12.74
C SER A 295 -28.60 3.94 -12.64
N SER A 296 -28.69 4.46 -11.40
CA SER A 296 -28.60 5.90 -11.16
C SER A 296 -27.20 6.43 -11.51
N VAL A 297 -27.15 7.49 -12.31
CA VAL A 297 -25.90 8.16 -12.71
C VAL A 297 -25.37 8.99 -11.53
N PRO A 298 -24.09 8.88 -11.17
CA PRO A 298 -23.47 9.75 -10.18
C PRO A 298 -23.59 11.23 -10.55
N ARG A 299 -23.80 12.09 -9.55
CA ARG A 299 -24.05 13.53 -9.78
C ARG A 299 -22.84 14.29 -10.32
N ASP A 300 -21.65 13.76 -10.10
CA ASP A 300 -20.36 14.31 -10.54
C ASP A 300 -19.87 13.69 -11.86
N SER A 301 -20.68 12.86 -12.51
CA SER A 301 -20.37 12.26 -13.80
C SER A 301 -20.95 13.05 -14.97
N LYS A 302 -20.22 13.06 -16.08
CA LYS A 302 -20.63 13.72 -17.33
C LYS A 302 -21.35 12.73 -18.24
N ILE A 303 -22.61 13.01 -18.58
CA ILE A 303 -23.33 12.25 -19.63
C ILE A 303 -22.84 12.75 -20.99
N ILE A 304 -22.16 11.89 -21.75
CA ILE A 304 -21.61 12.25 -23.07
C ILE A 304 -22.67 12.10 -24.16
N ARG A 305 -23.47 11.03 -24.09
CA ARG A 305 -24.53 10.73 -25.06
C ARG A 305 -25.57 9.81 -24.45
N LYS A 306 -26.62 9.51 -25.21
CA LYS A 306 -27.60 8.46 -24.89
C LYS A 306 -27.51 7.34 -25.93
N THR A 307 -27.83 6.12 -25.50
CA THR A 307 -27.95 4.93 -26.35
C THR A 307 -29.26 4.22 -26.02
N TRP A 308 -29.62 3.17 -26.76
CA TRP A 308 -30.77 2.34 -26.45
C TRP A 308 -30.35 1.06 -25.72
N ALA A 309 -31.24 0.53 -24.87
CA ALA A 309 -31.02 -0.72 -24.14
C ALA A 309 -30.82 -1.92 -25.08
N LYS A 310 -31.54 -1.92 -26.21
CA LYS A 310 -31.37 -2.88 -27.31
C LYS A 310 -31.08 -2.15 -28.61
N VAL A 311 -29.95 -2.47 -29.24
CA VAL A 311 -29.49 -1.82 -30.47
C VAL A 311 -29.35 -2.79 -31.62
N ASN A 312 -29.60 -2.29 -32.82
CA ASN A 312 -29.23 -2.95 -34.07
C ASN A 312 -27.72 -2.86 -34.31
N LYS A 313 -27.21 -3.58 -35.32
CA LYS A 313 -25.77 -3.53 -35.70
C LYS A 313 -25.26 -2.12 -36.01
N ASN A 314 -26.14 -1.22 -36.46
CA ASN A 314 -25.85 0.18 -36.76
C ASN A 314 -26.06 1.13 -35.55
N GLY A 315 -26.38 0.62 -34.37
CA GLY A 315 -26.61 1.41 -33.15
C GLY A 315 -28.01 2.04 -33.01
N THR A 316 -28.90 1.90 -33.99
CA THR A 316 -30.29 2.39 -33.90
C THR A 316 -31.12 1.51 -32.96
N PRO A 317 -32.24 2.02 -32.39
CA PRO A 317 -33.10 1.22 -31.52
C PRO A 317 -33.63 -0.03 -32.25
N ASP A 318 -33.46 -1.20 -31.62
CA ASP A 318 -34.14 -2.41 -32.08
C ASP A 318 -35.62 -2.33 -31.68
N LYS A 319 -36.47 -2.06 -32.68
CA LYS A 319 -37.92 -1.85 -32.51
C LYS A 319 -38.70 -3.12 -32.21
N ARG A 320 -38.07 -4.31 -32.28
CA ARG A 320 -38.71 -5.59 -31.94
C ARG A 320 -38.94 -5.75 -30.44
N PHE A 321 -38.24 -4.97 -29.62
CA PHE A 321 -38.37 -4.98 -28.17
C PHE A 321 -39.38 -3.92 -27.70
N LYS A 322 -40.53 -4.38 -27.18
CA LYS A 322 -41.66 -3.52 -26.76
C LYS A 322 -41.29 -2.48 -25.68
N SER A 323 -40.35 -2.81 -24.78
CA SER A 323 -39.91 -1.94 -23.68
C SER A 323 -38.44 -1.53 -23.82
N ASN A 324 -38.03 -1.12 -25.03
CA ASN A 324 -36.68 -0.62 -25.28
C ASN A 324 -36.56 0.85 -24.84
N TYR A 325 -35.78 1.12 -23.80
CA TYR A 325 -35.61 2.46 -23.23
C TYR A 325 -34.21 3.02 -23.53
N GLN A 326 -34.06 4.34 -23.36
CA GLN A 326 -32.78 5.01 -23.51
C GLN A 326 -31.91 4.87 -22.25
N ILE A 327 -30.63 4.59 -22.44
CA ILE A 327 -29.62 4.45 -21.40
C ILE A 327 -28.58 5.58 -21.58
N PRO A 328 -28.21 6.32 -20.52
CA PRO A 328 -27.13 7.29 -20.59
C PRO A 328 -25.78 6.60 -20.79
N VAL A 329 -24.93 7.20 -21.62
CA VAL A 329 -23.52 6.86 -21.74
C VAL A 329 -22.73 7.94 -21.03
N VAL A 330 -22.07 7.55 -19.95
CA VAL A 330 -21.38 8.44 -19.02
C VAL A 330 -19.87 8.32 -19.16
N GLN A 331 -19.18 9.41 -18.87
CA GLN A 331 -17.74 9.49 -18.79
C GLN A 331 -17.28 9.11 -17.38
N TYR A 332 -16.49 8.07 -17.26
CA TYR A 332 -15.78 7.73 -16.03
C TYR A 332 -14.28 7.84 -16.23
N GLY A 333 -13.56 8.18 -15.16
CA GLY A 333 -12.11 8.09 -15.10
C GLY A 333 -11.68 6.67 -14.81
N ARG A 334 -10.66 6.20 -15.53
CA ARG A 334 -10.00 4.91 -15.30
C ARG A 334 -8.63 5.17 -14.70
N LEU A 335 -8.31 4.50 -13.60
CA LEU A 335 -6.96 4.43 -13.03
C LEU A 335 -6.52 2.98 -13.02
N LYS A 336 -5.37 2.68 -13.63
CA LYS A 336 -4.77 1.36 -13.62
C LYS A 336 -3.35 1.43 -13.10
N PHE A 337 -3.11 0.76 -11.98
CA PHE A 337 -1.79 0.58 -11.39
C PHE A 337 -1.23 -0.77 -11.81
N SER A 338 0.03 -0.80 -12.22
CA SER A 338 0.74 -2.06 -12.44
C SER A 338 2.23 -1.97 -12.14
N ASN A 339 2.89 -3.10 -11.93
CA ASN A 339 4.35 -3.15 -11.86
C ASN A 339 4.88 -4.46 -12.49
N SER A 340 6.20 -4.65 -12.48
CA SER A 340 6.83 -5.88 -13.01
C SER A 340 6.76 -7.08 -12.07
N THR A 341 6.51 -6.88 -10.78
CA THR A 341 6.48 -7.96 -9.77
C THR A 341 5.08 -8.56 -9.58
N GLY A 342 4.05 -8.03 -10.25
CA GLY A 342 2.72 -8.63 -10.32
C GLY A 342 1.59 -7.80 -9.71
N LEU A 343 1.83 -6.55 -9.29
CA LEU A 343 0.74 -5.61 -8.97
C LEU A 343 -0.04 -5.31 -10.25
N ASN A 344 -1.37 -5.45 -10.21
CA ASN A 344 -2.26 -5.13 -11.32
C ASN A 344 -3.67 -4.81 -10.80
N GLU A 345 -3.93 -3.53 -10.56
CA GLU A 345 -5.18 -3.03 -9.96
C GLU A 345 -5.83 -1.98 -10.85
N GLU A 346 -7.15 -2.02 -10.95
CA GLU A 346 -7.91 -1.12 -11.82
C GLU A 346 -9.14 -0.55 -11.13
N TYR A 347 -9.29 0.77 -11.20
CA TYR A 347 -10.40 1.52 -10.64
C TYR A 347 -11.11 2.34 -11.70
N GLN A 348 -12.43 2.47 -11.54
CA GLN A 348 -13.24 3.45 -12.25
C GLN A 348 -13.82 4.46 -11.27
N ILE A 349 -13.76 5.74 -11.62
CA ILE A 349 -14.17 6.85 -10.76
C ILE A 349 -15.18 7.70 -11.52
N SER A 350 -16.25 8.10 -10.82
CA SER A 350 -17.34 8.88 -11.40
C SER A 350 -16.89 10.24 -11.95
N ASN A 351 -15.93 10.88 -11.29
CA ASN A 351 -15.36 12.17 -11.66
C ASN A 351 -14.09 11.99 -12.52
N PHE A 352 -14.20 12.25 -13.82
CA PHE A 352 -13.08 12.11 -14.76
C PHE A 352 -12.00 13.17 -14.54
N GLU A 353 -12.40 14.42 -14.29
CA GLU A 353 -11.50 15.55 -14.12
C GLU A 353 -10.59 15.38 -12.89
N ALA A 354 -11.16 14.90 -11.78
CA ALA A 354 -10.39 14.57 -10.58
C ALA A 354 -9.42 13.39 -10.83
N THR A 355 -9.84 12.43 -11.65
CA THR A 355 -9.01 11.28 -12.06
C THR A 355 -7.80 11.73 -12.88
N GLU A 356 -8.03 12.59 -13.88
CA GLU A 356 -6.98 13.15 -14.73
C GLU A 356 -6.01 14.03 -13.92
N ALA A 357 -6.53 14.89 -13.03
CA ALA A 357 -5.71 15.73 -12.17
C ALA A 357 -4.79 14.89 -11.25
N PHE A 358 -5.32 13.82 -10.64
CA PHE A 358 -4.52 12.89 -9.85
C PHE A 358 -3.46 12.17 -10.69
N GLY A 359 -3.85 11.65 -11.85
CA GLY A 359 -2.95 10.93 -12.75
C GLY A 359 -1.75 11.78 -13.19
N ASN A 360 -2.01 13.01 -13.61
CA ASN A 360 -0.97 13.97 -13.97
C ASN A 360 -0.05 14.29 -12.79
N ALA A 361 -0.62 14.62 -11.61
CA ALA A 361 0.17 14.91 -10.42
C ALA A 361 1.04 13.72 -9.97
N PHE A 362 0.53 12.48 -10.11
CA PHE A 362 1.28 11.27 -9.79
C PHE A 362 2.48 11.08 -10.73
N LEU A 363 2.29 11.25 -12.04
CA LEU A 363 3.39 11.15 -13.00
C LEU A 363 4.46 12.23 -12.77
N GLU A 364 4.04 13.47 -12.48
CA GLU A 364 4.95 14.56 -12.13
C GLU A 364 5.77 14.23 -10.87
N TYR A 365 5.12 13.73 -9.82
CA TYR A 365 5.79 13.34 -8.58
C TYR A 365 6.75 12.16 -8.79
N ARG A 366 6.30 11.10 -9.47
CA ARG A 366 7.13 9.92 -9.78
C ARG A 366 8.37 10.32 -10.60
N SER A 367 8.24 11.24 -11.54
CA SER A 367 9.38 11.74 -12.31
C SER A 367 10.41 12.46 -11.42
N ALA A 368 9.95 13.21 -10.42
CA ALA A 368 10.84 13.87 -9.45
C ALA A 368 11.60 12.85 -8.59
N CYS A 369 10.97 11.73 -8.26
CA CYS A 369 11.63 10.63 -7.53
C CYS A 369 12.71 9.90 -8.35
N LYS A 370 12.70 9.99 -9.69
CA LYS A 370 13.71 9.38 -10.58
C LYS A 370 14.89 10.31 -10.93
N VAL A 371 14.70 11.63 -10.85
CA VAL A 371 15.65 12.63 -11.37
C VAL A 371 16.67 13.12 -10.31
N LEU A 372 16.43 12.82 -9.04
CA LEU A 372 17.31 13.11 -7.90
C LEU A 372 18.18 11.90 -7.58
#